data_AF-A0A7R9CIT8-F1
#
_entry.id   AF-A0A7R9CIT8-F1
#
_cell.length_a   1.000
_cell.length_b   1.000
_cell.length_c   1.000
_cell.angle_alpha   90.00
_cell.angle_beta   90.00
_cell.angle_gamma   90.00
#
_symmetry.space_group_name_H-M   'P 1'
#
loop_
_entity.id
_entity.type
_entity.pdbx_description
1 polymer ?
#
loop_
_entity_poly.entity_id
_entity_poly.type
_entity_poly.pdbx_seq_one_letter_code
_entity_poly.pdbx_strand_id
1 'polypeptide(L)'
;MILVLVRSMTQYLESRQSLVLGWLRLYSARTQRIFPQHGAARINDRDTYFHDKPHALLSPYSGRPQHRPCIRALVFPRLKVHRPVGQYRTSGDSVCSAALESKVKRPPHDRAVVCYVAAWAGYRKSRGAFTLEDLDPALCTHLVYAFAGLNITSNSIYSLDPYHDLEDNYGKGSYKKMTDMRIRYPYLKVTLAIGGWNEGSTNYSIMASSPSRRQVFVKSVVEFLQKYGFDGLDLDWEFPGKRGGGPEDKQNFVSLVKLTTDVFEKLPDQIMYPYAEPYYLQKHVLAAVTSDSQNVAALGASQDTIDLAYDIPALSKDLDFIHAMCYDYHGTWDKRTGANAPLRAMDPNDKLNVEFSIKYFLKLGVPPNKLIMGVPLYGRTFFVEGLTEVTSLGDPAQEKGFQGPYTREDGFMGYNEELGRLNLEEADRGRVENYLGKTTPSSPDRDSNLDLPILGSQAQHKTSALTNYTTEICEELNANKSSWKQFWDEKSVTPFAVNGNQVIAYDNERSIAEKVKFAIKNKLGGIMVWSVDTDDFHGDCYEKDDNAIAASYPLMRAINKAVFVSQREQANEVITQEEKDAANKKESVNSSSGTALGSLGLCLALIFFGL
;
A
#
# COMPACT_ATOMS: atom_id res chain seq x y z
N MET A 1 67.18 0.03 19.71
CA MET A 1 66.07 0.71 19.01
C MET A 1 64.69 0.18 19.40
N ILE A 2 64.43 -1.13 19.43
CA ILE A 2 63.09 -1.67 19.77
C ILE A 2 62.68 -1.36 21.23
N LEU A 3 63.60 -1.39 22.19
CA LEU A 3 63.32 -1.03 23.60
C LEU A 3 63.01 0.47 23.84
N VAL A 4 63.41 1.35 22.92
CA VAL A 4 63.12 2.80 22.99
C VAL A 4 61.73 3.08 22.41
N LEU A 5 61.34 2.36 21.36
CA LEU A 5 60.00 2.44 20.77
C LEU A 5 58.90 1.90 21.69
N VAL A 6 59.18 0.83 22.44
CA VAL A 6 58.23 0.28 23.42
C VAL A 6 58.01 1.26 24.59
N ARG A 7 59.07 1.93 25.09
CA ARG A 7 58.92 2.93 26.15
C ARG A 7 58.14 4.17 25.72
N SER A 8 58.28 4.61 24.47
CA SER A 8 57.49 5.74 23.93
C SER A 8 56.01 5.40 23.68
N MET A 9 55.68 4.14 23.36
CA MET A 9 54.29 3.71 23.19
C MET A 9 53.55 3.53 24.53
N THR A 10 54.21 3.04 25.59
CA THR A 10 53.57 2.90 26.91
C THR A 10 53.26 4.27 27.53
N GLN A 11 54.16 5.24 27.37
CA GLN A 11 53.97 6.62 27.86
C GLN A 11 52.89 7.38 27.08
N TYR A 12 52.69 7.05 25.80
CA TYR A 12 51.60 7.60 24.97
C TYR A 12 50.22 7.07 25.40
N LEU A 13 50.13 5.77 25.78
CA LEU A 13 48.88 5.13 26.21
C LEU A 13 48.43 5.58 27.62
N GLU A 14 49.35 5.82 28.55
CA GLU A 14 49.03 6.33 29.90
C GLU A 14 48.52 7.78 29.89
N SER A 15 48.99 8.61 28.93
CA SER A 15 48.50 9.98 28.77
C SER A 15 47.04 10.07 28.29
N ARG A 16 46.57 9.09 27.51
CA ARG A 16 45.19 9.05 26.98
C ARG A 16 44.16 8.48 27.96
N GLN A 17 44.55 7.56 28.84
CA GLN A 17 43.65 7.08 29.92
C GLN A 17 43.36 8.19 30.94
N SER A 18 44.33 9.08 31.20
CA SER A 18 44.18 10.22 32.12
C SER A 18 43.24 11.31 31.58
N LEU A 19 43.16 11.48 30.25
CA LEU A 19 42.24 12.40 29.58
C LEU A 19 40.79 11.89 29.55
N VAL A 20 40.59 10.57 29.41
CA VAL A 20 39.25 9.96 29.39
C VAL A 20 38.61 9.92 30.79
N LEU A 21 39.41 9.72 31.85
CA LEU A 21 38.94 9.80 33.24
C LEU A 21 38.68 11.24 33.73
N GLY A 22 39.37 12.23 33.15
CA GLY A 22 39.11 13.66 33.41
C GLY A 22 37.77 14.15 32.86
N TRP A 23 37.35 13.64 31.69
CA TRP A 23 36.05 13.99 31.08
C TRP A 23 34.85 13.37 31.81
N LEU A 24 35.00 12.16 32.35
CA LEU A 24 33.95 11.50 33.15
C LEU A 24 33.70 12.18 34.51
N ARG A 25 34.71 12.84 35.10
CA ARG A 25 34.54 13.62 36.35
C ARG A 25 33.89 14.99 36.15
N LEU A 26 33.99 15.60 34.96
CA LEU A 26 33.34 16.88 34.66
C LEU A 26 31.86 16.74 34.28
N TYR A 27 31.43 15.58 33.77
CA TYR A 27 30.03 15.34 33.42
C TYR A 27 29.15 15.00 34.65
N SER A 28 29.74 14.39 35.69
CA SER A 28 29.06 14.09 36.96
C SER A 28 28.82 15.33 37.85
N ALA A 29 29.46 16.47 37.59
CA ALA A 29 29.39 17.65 38.45
C ALA A 29 28.35 18.70 38.02
N ARG A 30 27.61 18.49 36.92
CA ARG A 30 26.68 19.50 36.36
C ARG A 30 25.18 19.19 36.50
N THR A 31 24.80 18.07 37.11
CA THR A 31 23.38 17.70 37.33
C THR A 31 22.93 17.70 38.79
N GLN A 32 23.72 18.23 39.73
CA GLN A 32 23.35 18.31 41.16
C GLN A 32 23.06 19.72 41.70
N ARG A 33 22.70 20.68 40.85
CA ARG A 33 22.14 21.96 41.32
C ARG A 33 20.97 22.38 40.44
N ILE A 34 19.75 22.06 40.89
CA ILE A 34 18.51 22.87 40.88
C ILE A 34 17.43 21.97 41.51
N PHE A 35 17.25 22.09 42.83
CA PHE A 35 16.01 21.80 43.60
C PHE A 35 16.28 22.18 45.05
N PRO A 36 15.65 23.23 45.62
CA PRO A 36 15.66 23.44 47.06
C PRO A 36 14.54 22.64 47.73
N GLN A 37 14.91 21.86 48.75
CA GLN A 37 13.98 21.32 49.74
C GLN A 37 13.77 22.30 50.89
N HIS A 38 12.51 22.57 51.22
CA HIS A 38 11.99 22.92 52.54
C HIS A 38 10.57 22.35 52.57
N GLY A 39 10.03 21.70 53.60
CA GLY A 39 10.40 21.44 54.98
C GLY A 39 9.11 20.91 55.62
N ALA A 40 9.20 19.85 56.43
CA ALA A 40 8.04 19.19 57.01
C ALA A 40 7.26 20.07 57.99
N ALA A 41 5.93 20.07 57.94
CA ALA A 41 5.07 20.42 59.07
C ALA A 41 3.61 19.90 58.93
N ARG A 42 3.24 19.08 59.93
CA ARG A 42 1.94 18.96 60.62
C ARG A 42 0.69 18.60 59.82
N ILE A 43 0.29 17.35 60.03
CA ILE A 43 -1.09 16.85 59.96
C ILE A 43 -1.90 17.51 61.09
N ASN A 44 -3.04 18.09 60.74
CA ASN A 44 -4.10 18.45 61.67
C ASN A 44 -5.40 17.80 61.17
N ASP A 45 -5.99 16.99 62.05
CA ASP A 45 -7.33 16.45 61.96
C ASP A 45 -8.40 17.55 61.88
N ARG A 46 -9.47 17.27 61.13
CA ARG A 46 -10.89 17.51 61.49
C ARG A 46 -11.82 17.04 60.37
N ASP A 47 -12.63 16.02 60.69
CA ASP A 47 -14.10 15.97 60.57
C ASP A 47 -14.76 16.33 59.21
N THR A 48 -15.65 15.55 58.58
CA THR A 48 -16.76 14.74 59.11
C THR A 48 -17.47 13.92 58.00
N TYR A 49 -17.85 12.66 58.33
CA TYR A 49 -19.12 11.91 58.13
C TYR A 49 -20.03 12.20 56.89
N PHE A 50 -20.55 11.18 56.17
CA PHE A 50 -21.64 10.32 56.66
C PHE A 50 -21.70 8.90 56.02
N HIS A 51 -22.11 7.94 56.86
CA HIS A 51 -22.52 6.56 56.58
C HIS A 51 -23.95 6.49 56.01
N ASP A 52 -24.27 5.45 55.23
CA ASP A 52 -25.28 4.44 55.61
C ASP A 52 -25.33 3.21 54.67
N LYS A 53 -25.57 2.04 55.28
CA LYS A 53 -25.91 0.72 54.69
C LYS A 53 -27.35 0.35 55.15
N PRO A 54 -27.86 -0.88 54.98
CA PRO A 54 -28.33 -1.58 53.77
C PRO A 54 -29.78 -2.14 53.95
N HIS A 55 -30.44 -2.67 52.91
CA HIS A 55 -31.44 -3.76 53.07
C HIS A 55 -31.57 -4.63 51.81
N ALA A 56 -31.53 -5.95 52.03
CA ALA A 56 -31.91 -7.03 51.10
C ALA A 56 -33.44 -7.27 51.18
N LEU A 57 -34.19 -7.80 50.21
CA LEU A 57 -34.20 -9.17 49.66
C LEU A 57 -35.29 -9.22 48.54
N LEU A 58 -35.08 -10.05 47.51
CA LEU A 58 -36.00 -11.08 46.96
C LEU A 58 -35.79 -11.32 45.43
N SER A 59 -35.57 -12.61 45.10
CA SER A 59 -35.54 -13.28 43.78
C SER A 59 -36.87 -14.07 43.62
N PRO A 60 -37.23 -14.82 42.53
CA PRO A 60 -36.37 -15.38 41.46
C PRO A 60 -36.95 -15.57 40.02
N TYR A 61 -36.10 -16.18 39.17
CA TYR A 61 -36.24 -16.81 37.83
C TYR A 61 -36.01 -15.92 36.58
N SER A 62 -35.32 -16.29 35.49
CA SER A 62 -34.23 -17.24 35.08
C SER A 62 -34.23 -17.20 33.52
N GLY A 63 -33.17 -17.25 32.71
CA GLY A 63 -31.74 -17.44 32.92
C GLY A 63 -30.94 -17.13 31.62
N ARG A 64 -29.61 -17.17 31.73
CA ARG A 64 -28.64 -17.22 30.61
C ARG A 64 -27.49 -18.15 31.02
N PRO A 65 -26.90 -18.94 30.10
CA PRO A 65 -25.79 -19.83 30.44
C PRO A 65 -24.46 -19.05 30.53
N GLN A 66 -23.71 -19.32 31.60
CA GLN A 66 -22.34 -18.84 31.82
C GLN A 66 -21.33 -19.80 31.18
N HIS A 67 -20.43 -19.25 30.35
CA HIS A 67 -19.22 -19.94 29.90
C HIS A 67 -18.21 -20.05 31.05
N ARG A 68 -17.76 -21.27 31.35
CA ARG A 68 -16.66 -21.55 32.28
C ARG A 68 -15.31 -21.49 31.53
N PRO A 69 -14.23 -20.93 32.11
CA PRO A 69 -12.90 -21.04 31.55
C PRO A 69 -12.25 -22.39 31.91
N CYS A 70 -11.59 -23.01 30.93
CA CYS A 70 -10.77 -24.21 31.12
C CYS A 70 -9.46 -23.84 31.86
N ILE A 71 -9.38 -24.17 33.14
CA ILE A 71 -8.11 -24.34 33.86
C ILE A 71 -8.00 -25.83 34.17
N ARG A 72 -7.00 -26.51 33.62
CA ARG A 72 -6.58 -27.83 34.10
C ARG A 72 -5.07 -27.83 34.34
N ALA A 73 -4.73 -27.96 35.61
CA ALA A 73 -3.40 -28.12 36.14
C ALA A 73 -2.74 -29.40 35.59
N LEU A 74 -1.46 -29.29 35.21
CA LEU A 74 -0.61 -30.43 34.88
C LEU A 74 0.00 -30.98 36.19
N VAL A 75 -0.36 -32.21 36.53
CA VAL A 75 0.33 -33.02 37.54
C VAL A 75 1.23 -34.00 36.80
N PHE A 76 2.54 -33.96 37.09
CA PHE A 76 3.51 -34.94 36.61
C PHE A 76 3.43 -36.24 37.40
N PRO A 77 3.64 -37.39 36.74
CA PRO A 77 4.53 -38.38 37.34
C PRO A 77 5.61 -38.87 36.35
N ARG A 78 6.81 -39.08 36.91
CA ARG A 78 7.96 -39.74 36.27
C ARG A 78 7.68 -41.24 36.12
N LEU A 79 8.03 -41.82 34.96
CA LEU A 79 8.58 -43.17 34.85
C LEU A 79 9.31 -43.36 33.51
N LYS A 80 10.51 -43.95 33.57
CA LYS A 80 11.38 -44.33 32.44
C LYS A 80 10.91 -45.66 31.83
N VAL A 81 11.16 -45.89 30.53
CA VAL A 81 11.90 -47.02 29.90
C VAL A 81 11.67 -47.04 28.35
N HIS A 82 12.61 -47.67 27.63
CA HIS A 82 13.01 -47.65 26.21
C HIS A 82 12.00 -47.87 25.04
N ARG A 83 12.28 -47.16 23.91
CA ARG A 83 12.22 -47.43 22.42
C ARG A 83 11.25 -48.48 21.80
N PRO A 84 10.91 -48.44 20.46
CA PRO A 84 11.14 -47.42 19.40
C PRO A 84 9.90 -47.05 18.53
N VAL A 85 10.05 -45.93 17.80
CA VAL A 85 9.44 -45.49 16.51
C VAL A 85 8.02 -45.98 16.16
N GLY A 86 7.04 -45.06 16.22
CA GLY A 86 5.72 -45.16 15.60
C GLY A 86 5.10 -43.76 15.41
N GLN A 87 4.54 -43.53 14.22
CA GLN A 87 3.93 -42.28 13.77
C GLN A 87 2.91 -41.70 14.77
N TYR A 88 3.14 -40.48 15.24
CA TYR A 88 2.09 -39.68 15.88
C TYR A 88 1.70 -38.52 14.96
N ARG A 89 0.49 -38.63 14.39
CA ARG A 89 -0.26 -37.50 13.83
C ARG A 89 -0.55 -36.52 14.96
N THR A 90 -0.01 -35.30 14.88
CA THR A 90 -0.36 -34.19 15.76
C THR A 90 -1.69 -33.59 15.30
N SER A 91 -2.82 -34.16 15.74
CA SER A 91 -4.17 -33.64 15.49
C SER A 91 -4.65 -32.63 16.56
N GLY A 92 -3.73 -32.04 17.33
CA GLY A 92 -4.04 -31.14 18.45
C GLY A 92 -3.81 -29.65 18.17
N ASP A 93 -2.88 -29.32 17.26
CA ASP A 93 -2.45 -27.93 17.04
C ASP A 93 -3.28 -27.20 15.95
N SER A 94 -3.99 -27.92 15.09
CA SER A 94 -4.75 -27.30 13.98
C SER A 94 -6.08 -26.68 14.41
N VAL A 95 -6.66 -27.10 15.54
CA VAL A 95 -8.04 -26.72 15.91
C VAL A 95 -8.07 -25.32 16.55
N CYS A 96 -7.02 -24.92 17.28
CA CYS A 96 -6.92 -23.56 17.85
C CYS A 96 -6.53 -22.48 16.80
N SER A 97 -5.72 -22.81 15.79
CA SER A 97 -5.43 -21.88 14.67
C SER A 97 -6.65 -21.67 13.79
N ALA A 98 -7.36 -22.74 13.43
CA ALA A 98 -8.55 -22.68 12.59
C ALA A 98 -9.71 -21.87 13.22
N ALA A 99 -9.86 -21.91 14.55
CA ALA A 99 -10.88 -21.15 15.25
C ALA A 99 -10.59 -19.63 15.26
N LEU A 100 -9.33 -19.20 15.25
CA LEU A 100 -8.91 -17.80 15.14
C LEU A 100 -8.92 -17.31 13.68
N GLU A 101 -8.51 -18.15 12.73
CA GLU A 101 -8.58 -17.87 11.29
C GLU A 101 -10.01 -17.63 10.80
N SER A 102 -11.01 -18.29 11.39
CA SER A 102 -12.43 -18.13 11.01
C SER A 102 -13.04 -16.74 11.26
N LYS A 103 -12.34 -15.85 11.99
CA LYS A 103 -12.83 -14.49 12.31
C LYS A 103 -12.11 -13.35 11.60
N VAL A 104 -10.97 -13.62 10.96
CA VAL A 104 -10.19 -12.56 10.27
C VAL A 104 -10.80 -12.36 8.88
N LYS A 105 -11.35 -11.16 8.62
CA LYS A 105 -11.77 -10.77 7.28
C LYS A 105 -10.52 -10.68 6.40
N ARG A 106 -10.52 -11.40 5.29
CA ARG A 106 -9.49 -11.38 4.23
C ARG A 106 -10.16 -11.37 2.87
N PRO A 107 -9.46 -10.98 1.79
CA PRO A 107 -9.95 -11.17 0.43
C PRO A 107 -10.40 -12.62 0.18
N PRO A 108 -11.56 -12.87 -0.45
CA PRO A 108 -12.12 -14.21 -0.63
C PRO A 108 -11.47 -14.99 -1.79
N HIS A 109 -10.20 -14.69 -2.10
CA HIS A 109 -9.44 -15.23 -3.23
C HIS A 109 -7.95 -15.37 -2.89
N ASP A 110 -7.18 -16.04 -3.74
CA ASP A 110 -5.75 -16.33 -3.52
C ASP A 110 -4.78 -15.43 -4.32
N ARG A 111 -5.29 -14.47 -5.10
CA ARG A 111 -4.47 -13.51 -5.84
C ARG A 111 -4.01 -12.35 -4.97
N ALA A 112 -2.85 -11.80 -5.32
CA ALA A 112 -2.38 -10.58 -4.69
C ALA A 112 -3.27 -9.39 -5.08
N VAL A 113 -3.72 -8.66 -4.08
CA VAL A 113 -4.21 -7.29 -4.19
C VAL A 113 -3.26 -6.42 -3.38
N VAL A 114 -2.45 -5.63 -4.08
CA VAL A 114 -1.37 -4.82 -3.54
C VAL A 114 -1.81 -3.35 -3.48
N CYS A 115 -1.81 -2.78 -2.29
CA CYS A 115 -2.30 -1.43 -2.04
C CYS A 115 -1.13 -0.49 -1.69
N TYR A 116 -0.78 0.44 -2.58
CA TYR A 116 0.10 1.54 -2.23
C TYR A 116 -0.65 2.54 -1.33
N VAL A 117 -0.03 2.92 -0.23
CA VAL A 117 -0.51 3.92 0.73
C VAL A 117 0.40 5.13 0.65
N ALA A 118 -0.11 6.24 0.10
CA ALA A 118 0.65 7.48 0.00
C ALA A 118 0.74 8.19 1.35
N ALA A 119 1.94 8.27 1.93
CA ALA A 119 2.17 8.88 3.24
C ALA A 119 1.74 10.35 3.31
N TRP A 120 1.87 11.07 2.20
CA TRP A 120 1.50 12.49 2.13
C TRP A 120 -0.02 12.73 2.05
N ALA A 121 -0.82 11.69 1.81
CA ALA A 121 -2.27 11.83 1.70
C ALA A 121 -2.92 12.34 3.00
N GLY A 122 -2.27 12.10 4.15
CA GLY A 122 -2.68 12.65 5.45
C GLY A 122 -2.56 14.17 5.57
N TYR A 123 -1.95 14.84 4.60
CA TYR A 123 -1.84 16.31 4.54
C TYR A 123 -2.82 16.97 3.57
N ARG A 124 -3.59 16.19 2.81
CA ARG A 124 -4.68 16.72 1.98
C ARG A 124 -5.69 17.44 2.89
N LYS A 125 -6.44 18.38 2.31
CA LYS A 125 -7.41 19.19 3.04
C LYS A 125 -8.80 18.56 2.97
N SER A 126 -9.61 18.86 3.97
CA SER A 126 -11.03 18.45 4.00
C SER A 126 -11.18 16.92 3.83
N ARG A 127 -12.16 16.48 3.06
CA ARG A 127 -12.48 15.07 2.77
C ARG A 127 -11.40 14.31 1.99
N GLY A 128 -10.41 15.01 1.43
CA GLY A 128 -9.29 14.34 0.79
C GLY A 128 -8.23 13.81 1.76
N ALA A 129 -8.27 14.21 3.05
CA ALA A 129 -7.30 13.75 4.04
C ALA A 129 -7.45 12.25 4.30
N PHE A 130 -6.40 11.48 4.03
CA PHE A 130 -6.40 10.03 4.24
C PHE A 130 -5.38 9.63 5.30
N THR A 131 -5.85 8.93 6.32
CA THR A 131 -5.02 8.42 7.42
C THR A 131 -5.09 6.90 7.49
N LEU A 132 -4.21 6.27 8.29
CA LEU A 132 -4.23 4.82 8.46
C LEU A 132 -5.51 4.32 9.15
N GLU A 133 -6.25 5.22 9.80
CA GLU A 133 -7.56 4.96 10.38
C GLU A 133 -8.66 4.82 9.30
N ASP A 134 -8.47 5.40 8.12
CA ASP A 134 -9.40 5.31 6.99
C ASP A 134 -9.20 4.00 6.21
N LEU A 135 -7.97 3.46 6.20
CA LEU A 135 -7.61 2.22 5.49
C LEU A 135 -8.44 1.01 5.98
N ASP A 136 -9.06 0.28 5.04
CA ASP A 136 -9.64 -1.06 5.30
C ASP A 136 -8.65 -2.15 4.87
N PRO A 137 -7.84 -2.74 5.79
CA PRO A 137 -6.82 -3.70 5.40
C PRO A 137 -7.40 -5.03 4.93
N ALA A 138 -8.70 -5.29 5.15
CA ALA A 138 -9.38 -6.49 4.67
C ALA A 138 -9.55 -6.51 3.14
N LEU A 139 -9.38 -5.37 2.47
CA LEU A 139 -9.45 -5.24 1.00
C LEU A 139 -8.12 -5.55 0.31
N CYS A 140 -7.03 -5.63 1.06
CA CYS A 140 -5.68 -5.80 0.56
C CYS A 140 -5.11 -7.13 1.03
N THR A 141 -4.17 -7.67 0.27
CA THR A 141 -3.28 -8.79 0.70
C THR A 141 -1.88 -8.30 1.03
N HIS A 142 -1.46 -7.24 0.32
CA HIS A 142 -0.18 -6.58 0.51
C HIS A 142 -0.44 -5.09 0.65
N LEU A 143 0.27 -4.47 1.58
CA LEU A 143 0.30 -3.02 1.74
C LEU A 143 1.72 -2.52 1.45
N VAL A 144 1.85 -1.46 0.67
CA VAL A 144 3.13 -0.84 0.34
C VAL A 144 3.12 0.59 0.87
N TYR A 145 3.97 0.90 1.84
CA TYR A 145 4.12 2.26 2.35
C TYR A 145 4.96 3.10 1.37
N ALA A 146 4.39 4.18 0.85
CA ALA A 146 5.06 5.08 -0.09
C ALA A 146 5.30 6.47 0.55
N PHE A 147 6.53 6.94 0.74
CA PHE A 147 7.83 6.34 0.39
C PHE A 147 8.88 6.65 1.48
N ALA A 148 9.95 5.86 1.47
CA ALA A 148 11.24 6.25 2.02
C ALA A 148 12.12 6.92 0.94
N GLY A 149 13.19 7.58 1.36
CA GLY A 149 14.13 8.28 0.48
C GLY A 149 15.54 7.72 0.51
N LEU A 150 16.37 8.16 -0.45
CA LEU A 150 17.78 7.79 -0.56
C LEU A 150 18.71 8.95 -0.18
N ASN A 151 19.47 8.80 0.90
CA ASN A 151 20.56 9.73 1.21
C ASN A 151 21.80 9.31 0.42
N ILE A 152 22.14 10.08 -0.61
CA ILE A 152 23.28 9.75 -1.48
C ILE A 152 24.64 9.92 -0.82
N THR A 153 24.76 10.80 0.17
CA THR A 153 26.02 11.04 0.88
C THR A 153 26.42 9.83 1.72
N SER A 154 25.47 9.20 2.39
CA SER A 154 25.68 7.99 3.19
C SER A 154 25.37 6.70 2.43
N ASN A 155 24.76 6.77 1.23
CA ASN A 155 24.17 5.64 0.52
C ASN A 155 23.21 4.85 1.40
N SER A 156 22.29 5.53 2.09
CA SER A 156 21.39 4.88 3.04
C SER A 156 19.94 5.30 2.86
N ILE A 157 19.03 4.37 3.15
CA ILE A 157 17.60 4.66 3.25
C ILE A 157 17.31 5.61 4.43
N TYR A 158 16.33 6.49 4.28
CA TYR A 158 15.83 7.34 5.37
C TYR A 158 14.34 7.67 5.20
N SER A 159 13.70 8.18 6.26
CA SER A 159 12.31 8.65 6.22
C SER A 159 12.23 10.04 5.57
N LEU A 160 11.36 10.19 4.57
CA LEU A 160 11.12 11.48 3.91
C LEU A 160 10.38 12.47 4.80
N ASP A 161 9.53 11.98 5.71
CA ASP A 161 8.81 12.78 6.69
C ASP A 161 8.89 12.15 8.08
N PRO A 162 9.94 12.46 8.87
CA PRO A 162 10.12 11.89 10.20
C PRO A 162 8.97 12.16 11.16
N TYR A 163 8.24 13.28 11.00
CA TYR A 163 7.10 13.60 11.85
C TYR A 163 5.90 12.71 11.55
N HIS A 164 5.68 12.36 10.27
CA HIS A 164 4.62 11.44 9.89
C HIS A 164 4.99 9.98 10.16
N ASP A 165 6.22 9.61 9.83
CA ASP A 165 6.64 8.22 9.72
C ASP A 165 7.05 7.60 11.07
N LEU A 166 7.74 8.39 11.91
CA LEU A 166 8.42 7.90 13.12
C LEU A 166 7.65 8.25 14.40
N GLU A 167 7.90 7.52 15.48
CA GLU A 167 7.37 7.84 16.83
C GLU A 167 8.27 8.84 17.57
N ASP A 168 9.49 9.04 17.10
CA ASP A 168 10.45 9.99 17.67
C ASP A 168 9.87 11.41 17.64
N ASN A 169 10.16 12.20 18.68
CA ASN A 169 9.74 13.61 18.79
C ASN A 169 8.22 13.84 18.64
N TYR A 170 7.40 12.95 19.22
CA TYR A 170 5.93 13.01 19.13
C TYR A 170 5.38 12.86 17.71
N GLY A 171 6.15 12.23 16.82
CA GLY A 171 5.69 11.89 15.48
C GLY A 171 4.52 10.89 15.51
N LYS A 172 3.83 10.78 14.37
CA LYS A 172 2.60 9.99 14.23
C LYS A 172 2.84 8.48 14.23
N GLY A 173 4.08 8.03 14.01
CA GLY A 173 4.46 6.61 14.04
C GLY A 173 3.86 5.75 12.92
N SER A 174 3.64 6.33 11.74
CA SER A 174 2.88 5.67 10.66
C SER A 174 3.53 4.38 10.15
N TYR A 175 4.87 4.28 10.13
CA TYR A 175 5.54 3.02 9.78
C TYR A 175 5.12 1.89 10.73
N LYS A 176 5.25 2.14 12.04
CA LYS A 176 4.91 1.13 13.06
C LYS A 176 3.42 0.81 13.06
N LYS A 177 2.55 1.82 12.93
CA LYS A 177 1.10 1.61 12.87
C LYS A 177 0.68 0.71 11.71
N MET A 178 1.29 0.91 10.53
CA MET A 178 0.98 0.10 9.35
C MET A 178 1.51 -1.33 9.48
N THR A 179 2.72 -1.52 10.01
CA THR A 179 3.30 -2.85 10.24
C THR A 179 2.59 -3.61 11.37
N ASP A 180 2.08 -2.91 12.39
CA ASP A 180 1.25 -3.47 13.47
C ASP A 180 -0.13 -3.96 12.98
N MET A 181 -0.59 -3.59 11.78
CA MET A 181 -1.87 -4.07 11.23
C MET A 181 -1.93 -5.60 11.14
N ARG A 182 -0.77 -6.26 11.00
CA ARG A 182 -0.66 -7.73 11.01
C ARG A 182 -1.08 -8.37 12.34
N ILE A 183 -1.10 -7.62 13.45
CA ILE A 183 -1.63 -8.11 14.73
C ILE A 183 -3.10 -8.51 14.58
N ARG A 184 -3.86 -7.79 13.76
CA ARG A 184 -5.28 -8.07 13.46
C ARG A 184 -5.47 -8.85 12.16
N TYR A 185 -4.61 -8.60 11.17
CA TYR A 185 -4.68 -9.20 9.84
C TYR A 185 -3.37 -9.96 9.54
N PRO A 186 -3.12 -11.12 10.19
CA PRO A 186 -1.83 -11.81 10.15
C PRO A 186 -1.42 -12.33 8.76
N TYR A 187 -2.34 -12.31 7.78
CA TYR A 187 -2.04 -12.67 6.40
C TYR A 187 -1.41 -11.52 5.60
N LEU A 188 -1.50 -10.27 6.08
CA LEU A 188 -0.97 -9.12 5.35
C LEU A 188 0.54 -9.18 5.25
N LYS A 189 1.04 -8.82 4.08
CA LYS A 189 2.43 -8.42 3.88
C LYS A 189 2.52 -6.91 3.80
N VAL A 190 3.41 -6.30 4.55
CA VAL A 190 3.58 -4.85 4.61
C VAL A 190 5.01 -4.51 4.23
N THR A 191 5.22 -3.98 3.02
CA THR A 191 6.52 -3.59 2.48
C THR A 191 6.69 -2.08 2.49
N LEU A 192 7.94 -1.62 2.39
CA LEU A 192 8.29 -0.21 2.28
C LEU A 192 8.80 0.08 0.87
N ALA A 193 8.20 1.04 0.18
CA ALA A 193 8.70 1.52 -1.09
C ALA A 193 9.76 2.62 -0.89
N ILE A 194 10.81 2.60 -1.70
CA ILE A 194 11.82 3.66 -1.80
C ILE A 194 11.94 4.11 -3.26
N GLY A 195 11.93 5.43 -3.47
CA GLY A 195 11.97 6.03 -4.81
C GLY A 195 10.74 6.87 -5.11
N GLY A 196 10.08 6.55 -6.22
CA GLY A 196 8.98 7.32 -6.77
C GLY A 196 9.44 8.56 -7.54
N TRP A 197 8.53 9.10 -8.35
CA TRP A 197 8.79 10.22 -9.25
C TRP A 197 9.59 11.38 -8.64
N ASN A 198 9.20 11.85 -7.43
CA ASN A 198 9.76 13.05 -6.80
C ASN A 198 11.19 12.90 -6.26
N GLU A 199 11.63 11.68 -5.92
CA GLU A 199 13.01 11.42 -5.48
C GLU A 199 14.03 11.55 -6.63
N GLY A 200 13.56 11.48 -7.89
CA GLY A 200 14.40 11.54 -9.07
C GLY A 200 15.21 10.26 -9.33
N SER A 201 16.06 10.27 -10.37
CA SER A 201 16.82 9.08 -10.80
C SER A 201 18.33 9.20 -10.59
N THR A 202 18.89 10.42 -10.65
CA THR A 202 20.34 10.66 -10.58
C THR A 202 21.01 10.02 -9.37
N ASN A 203 20.43 10.17 -8.18
CA ASN A 203 21.00 9.62 -6.95
C ASN A 203 20.97 8.09 -6.93
N TYR A 204 19.94 7.47 -7.50
CA TYR A 204 19.84 6.02 -7.64
C TYR A 204 20.89 5.49 -8.63
N SER A 205 21.11 6.16 -9.77
CA SER A 205 22.18 5.82 -10.70
C SER A 205 23.57 5.89 -10.05
N ILE A 206 23.83 6.94 -9.28
CA ILE A 206 25.08 7.08 -8.51
C ILE A 206 25.20 5.94 -7.49
N MET A 207 24.19 5.68 -6.65
CA MET A 207 24.26 4.61 -5.66
C MET A 207 24.46 3.24 -6.32
N ALA A 208 23.69 2.95 -7.36
CA ALA A 208 23.69 1.66 -8.05
C ALA A 208 24.98 1.39 -8.82
N SER A 209 25.71 2.42 -9.30
CA SER A 209 26.92 2.23 -10.12
C SER A 209 28.15 1.69 -9.40
N SER A 210 28.17 1.62 -8.06
CA SER A 210 29.30 1.05 -7.31
C SER A 210 28.88 -0.16 -6.46
N PRO A 211 29.58 -1.31 -6.56
CA PRO A 211 29.33 -2.45 -5.68
C PRO A 211 29.41 -2.11 -4.19
N SER A 212 30.34 -1.24 -3.79
CA SER A 212 30.49 -0.84 -2.38
C SER A 212 29.33 0.05 -1.92
N ARG A 213 28.82 0.93 -2.78
CA ARG A 213 27.64 1.76 -2.47
C ARG A 213 26.37 0.92 -2.36
N ARG A 214 26.17 -0.02 -3.29
CA ARG A 214 25.07 -0.99 -3.20
C ARG A 214 25.10 -1.78 -1.90
N GLN A 215 26.27 -2.24 -1.45
CA GLN A 215 26.41 -2.95 -0.17
C GLN A 215 26.03 -2.10 1.04
N VAL A 216 26.48 -0.83 1.09
CA VAL A 216 26.11 0.10 2.17
C VAL A 216 24.61 0.36 2.17
N PHE A 217 24.04 0.58 0.98
CA PHE A 217 22.61 0.79 0.81
C PHE A 217 21.78 -0.40 1.26
N VAL A 218 22.04 -1.60 0.72
CA VAL A 218 21.29 -2.81 1.08
C VAL A 218 21.41 -3.13 2.57
N LYS A 219 22.59 -2.92 3.16
CA LYS A 219 22.76 -3.07 4.61
C LYS A 219 21.86 -2.10 5.38
N SER A 220 21.84 -0.82 5.00
CA SER A 220 20.99 0.17 5.67
C SER A 220 19.50 -0.15 5.51
N VAL A 221 19.10 -0.71 4.36
CA VAL A 221 17.74 -1.17 4.10
C VAL A 221 17.35 -2.26 5.09
N VAL A 222 18.15 -3.31 5.24
CA VAL A 222 17.87 -4.39 6.20
C VAL A 222 17.69 -3.83 7.61
N GLU A 223 18.62 -2.97 8.06
CA GLU A 223 18.54 -2.37 9.39
C GLU A 223 17.27 -1.52 9.57
N PHE A 224 16.88 -0.77 8.55
CA PHE A 224 15.69 0.10 8.59
C PHE A 224 14.38 -0.71 8.60
N LEU A 225 14.28 -1.70 7.71
CA LEU A 225 13.11 -2.57 7.64
C LEU A 225 12.97 -3.40 8.93
N GLN A 226 14.07 -3.88 9.53
CA GLN A 226 14.05 -4.56 10.83
C GLN A 226 13.61 -3.62 11.96
N LYS A 227 14.10 -2.37 11.96
CA LYS A 227 13.75 -1.38 12.97
C LYS A 227 12.25 -1.09 13.02
N TYR A 228 11.58 -1.02 11.87
CA TYR A 228 10.17 -0.64 11.79
C TYR A 228 9.21 -1.80 11.48
N GLY A 229 9.76 -3.01 11.32
CA GLY A 229 8.99 -4.24 11.18
C GLY A 229 8.34 -4.42 9.80
N PHE A 230 9.02 -4.02 8.73
CA PHE A 230 8.53 -4.25 7.36
C PHE A 230 8.87 -5.68 6.90
N ASP A 231 7.98 -6.27 6.10
CA ASP A 231 8.14 -7.61 5.52
C ASP A 231 9.02 -7.61 4.26
N GLY A 232 9.45 -6.45 3.76
CA GLY A 232 10.19 -6.39 2.51
C GLY A 232 10.38 -4.98 1.98
N LEU A 233 11.05 -4.90 0.83
CA LEU A 233 11.37 -3.69 0.10
C LEU A 233 10.64 -3.68 -1.24
N ASP A 234 10.12 -2.51 -1.60
CA ASP A 234 9.67 -2.20 -2.95
C ASP A 234 10.59 -1.14 -3.57
N LEU A 235 11.28 -1.48 -4.66
CA LEU A 235 12.19 -0.61 -5.38
C LEU A 235 11.45 0.13 -6.49
N ASP A 236 11.26 1.43 -6.32
CA ASP A 236 10.57 2.29 -7.28
C ASP A 236 11.54 3.31 -7.90
N TRP A 237 12.57 2.81 -8.57
CA TRP A 237 13.53 3.66 -9.28
C TRP A 237 12.95 4.07 -10.64
N GLU A 238 12.62 5.36 -10.79
CA GLU A 238 12.03 5.94 -12.00
C GLU A 238 12.98 6.87 -12.78
N PHE A 239 13.69 6.43 -13.81
CA PHE A 239 13.92 5.05 -14.22
C PHE A 239 15.43 4.85 -14.44
N PRO A 240 15.97 3.62 -14.26
CA PRO A 240 17.32 3.27 -14.70
C PRO A 240 17.58 3.79 -16.12
N GLY A 241 18.63 4.59 -16.33
CA GLY A 241 19.00 5.14 -17.63
C GLY A 241 18.16 6.32 -18.13
N LYS A 242 17.21 6.83 -17.33
CA LYS A 242 16.44 8.06 -17.61
C LYS A 242 16.58 9.06 -16.46
N ARG A 243 16.14 10.31 -16.71
CA ARG A 243 16.03 11.38 -15.69
C ARG A 243 17.33 11.64 -14.91
N GLY A 244 18.46 11.57 -15.61
CA GLY A 244 19.80 11.76 -15.04
C GLY A 244 20.63 10.47 -14.87
N GLY A 245 20.06 9.31 -15.21
CA GLY A 245 20.76 8.02 -15.24
C GLY A 245 21.52 7.72 -16.55
N GLY A 246 22.39 6.72 -16.52
CA GLY A 246 23.23 6.23 -17.63
C GLY A 246 22.83 4.84 -18.14
N PRO A 247 23.26 4.43 -19.35
CA PRO A 247 22.90 3.12 -19.93
C PRO A 247 23.34 1.91 -19.07
N GLU A 248 24.39 2.06 -18.26
CA GLU A 248 24.86 1.07 -17.29
C GLU A 248 23.85 0.76 -16.20
N ASP A 249 22.90 1.67 -15.95
CA ASP A 249 21.89 1.54 -14.90
C ASP A 249 21.06 0.27 -15.05
N LYS A 250 20.82 -0.20 -16.27
CA LYS A 250 20.12 -1.47 -16.51
C LYS A 250 20.78 -2.63 -15.77
N GLN A 251 22.10 -2.77 -15.89
CA GLN A 251 22.85 -3.87 -15.26
C GLN A 251 23.18 -3.57 -13.80
N ASN A 252 23.32 -2.29 -13.43
CA ASN A 252 23.47 -1.88 -12.04
C ASN A 252 22.20 -2.16 -11.23
N PHE A 253 21.03 -2.00 -11.83
CA PHE A 253 19.75 -2.31 -11.21
C PHE A 253 19.60 -3.82 -10.97
N VAL A 254 19.96 -4.66 -11.95
CA VAL A 254 20.06 -6.12 -11.75
C VAL A 254 20.99 -6.46 -10.59
N SER A 255 22.17 -5.84 -10.55
CA SER A 255 23.16 -6.09 -9.50
C SER A 255 22.68 -5.64 -8.12
N LEU A 256 21.85 -4.59 -8.06
CA LEU A 256 21.22 -4.10 -6.84
C LEU A 256 20.15 -5.08 -6.35
N VAL A 257 19.20 -5.43 -7.22
CA VAL A 257 18.12 -6.38 -6.91
C VAL A 257 18.71 -7.72 -6.44
N LYS A 258 19.68 -8.25 -7.19
CA LYS A 258 20.35 -9.49 -6.82
C LYS A 258 21.00 -9.40 -5.43
N LEU A 259 21.70 -8.31 -5.15
CA LEU A 259 22.35 -8.13 -3.85
C LEU A 259 21.32 -8.07 -2.71
N THR A 260 20.19 -7.41 -2.91
CA THR A 260 19.09 -7.37 -1.94
C THR A 260 18.56 -8.78 -1.66
N THR A 261 18.26 -9.56 -2.70
CA THR A 261 17.79 -10.96 -2.56
C THR A 261 18.82 -11.83 -1.86
N ASP A 262 20.09 -11.80 -2.31
CA ASP A 262 21.19 -12.57 -1.71
C ASP A 262 21.42 -12.23 -0.22
N VAL A 263 21.05 -11.02 0.22
CA VAL A 263 21.12 -10.60 1.63
C VAL A 263 19.88 -11.06 2.40
N PHE A 264 18.68 -10.92 1.85
CA PHE A 264 17.43 -11.39 2.47
C PHE A 264 17.48 -12.89 2.72
N GLU A 265 17.89 -13.71 1.74
CA GLU A 265 18.01 -15.17 1.88
C GLU A 265 18.98 -15.63 2.99
N LYS A 266 19.90 -14.76 3.43
CA LYS A 266 20.87 -15.05 4.49
C LYS A 266 20.39 -14.60 5.88
N LEU A 267 19.27 -13.90 5.97
CA LEU A 267 18.67 -13.53 7.24
C LEU A 267 18.06 -14.76 7.91
N PRO A 268 17.99 -14.78 9.25
CA PRO A 268 17.38 -15.91 9.96
C PRO A 268 15.87 -16.00 9.69
N ASP A 269 15.36 -17.22 9.53
CA ASP A 269 13.92 -17.52 9.30
C ASP A 269 13.00 -16.96 10.39
N GLN A 270 13.50 -16.82 11.62
CA GLN A 270 12.81 -16.16 12.73
C GLN A 270 13.81 -15.44 13.64
N ILE A 271 13.52 -14.19 13.99
CA ILE A 271 14.21 -13.52 15.10
C ILE A 271 13.55 -13.97 16.41
N MET A 272 14.11 -15.03 17.03
CA MET A 272 13.74 -15.41 18.39
C MET A 272 14.39 -14.43 19.38
N TYR A 273 13.63 -13.47 19.92
CA TYR A 273 14.11 -12.64 21.03
C TYR A 273 14.25 -13.50 22.30
N PRO A 274 15.46 -13.69 22.87
CA PRO A 274 15.67 -14.57 24.01
C PRO A 274 15.23 -13.98 25.37
N TYR A 275 14.59 -12.81 25.42
CA TYR A 275 14.16 -12.17 26.66
C TYR A 275 12.78 -11.51 26.53
N ALA A 276 11.71 -12.32 26.62
CA ALA A 276 10.40 -11.80 26.98
C ALA A 276 10.26 -11.93 28.52
N GLU A 277 10.45 -10.82 29.24
CA GLU A 277 10.18 -10.74 30.67
C GLU A 277 8.71 -11.10 30.98
N PRO A 278 8.39 -11.75 32.12
CA PRO A 278 7.14 -12.51 32.28
C PRO A 278 5.84 -11.70 32.48
N TYR A 279 5.83 -10.37 32.32
CA TYR A 279 4.71 -9.54 32.79
C TYR A 279 3.93 -8.72 31.75
N TYR A 280 4.21 -8.86 30.44
CA TYR A 280 3.32 -8.39 29.38
C TYR A 280 3.18 -9.44 28.29
N LEU A 281 2.26 -10.38 28.51
CA LEU A 281 1.84 -11.42 27.57
C LEU A 281 0.97 -10.82 26.45
N GLN A 282 1.55 -9.96 25.63
CA GLN A 282 1.12 -9.78 24.25
C GLN A 282 2.29 -10.23 23.39
N LYS A 283 2.09 -11.35 22.71
CA LYS A 283 3.01 -11.97 21.77
C LYS A 283 3.28 -10.97 20.63
N HIS A 284 4.19 -10.03 20.84
CA HIS A 284 4.69 -9.15 19.78
C HIS A 284 5.53 -10.04 18.88
N VAL A 285 4.89 -10.69 17.91
CA VAL A 285 5.58 -11.06 16.69
C VAL A 285 5.94 -9.73 16.04
N LEU A 286 7.06 -9.13 16.48
CA LEU A 286 7.78 -8.15 15.70
C LEU A 286 8.14 -8.93 14.43
N ALA A 287 7.35 -8.77 13.38
CA ALA A 287 7.73 -9.21 12.05
C ALA A 287 8.94 -8.37 11.67
N ALA A 288 10.11 -8.86 12.05
CA ALA A 288 11.38 -8.34 11.57
C ALA A 288 11.63 -8.98 10.20
N VAL A 289 12.41 -8.29 9.36
CA VAL A 289 12.91 -8.85 8.10
C VAL A 289 13.56 -10.20 8.37
N THR A 290 13.13 -11.21 7.63
CA THR A 290 13.61 -12.60 7.72
C THR A 290 14.03 -13.09 6.34
N SER A 291 14.38 -14.36 6.22
CA SER A 291 14.55 -15.04 4.92
C SER A 291 13.32 -14.92 4.01
N ASP A 292 12.12 -14.77 4.57
CA ASP A 292 10.85 -14.68 3.85
C ASP A 292 10.51 -13.25 3.40
N SER A 293 11.48 -12.33 3.46
CA SER A 293 11.26 -10.94 3.11
C SER A 293 11.13 -10.72 1.60
N GLN A 294 10.13 -9.95 1.21
CA GLN A 294 9.82 -9.72 -0.21
C GLN A 294 10.75 -8.66 -0.80
N ASN A 295 11.39 -8.98 -1.93
CA ASN A 295 12.08 -8.03 -2.78
C ASN A 295 11.24 -7.78 -4.04
N VAL A 296 10.67 -6.59 -4.11
CA VAL A 296 9.69 -6.19 -5.13
C VAL A 296 10.20 -4.95 -5.86
N ALA A 297 9.73 -4.73 -7.09
CA ALA A 297 10.01 -3.51 -7.82
C ALA A 297 8.81 -3.03 -8.63
N ALA A 298 8.60 -1.72 -8.63
CA ALA A 298 7.71 -1.02 -9.54
C ALA A 298 8.44 -0.70 -10.84
N LEU A 299 7.92 -1.21 -11.96
CA LEU A 299 8.53 -1.06 -13.28
C LEU A 299 7.61 -0.28 -14.23
N GLY A 300 8.18 0.65 -14.99
CA GLY A 300 7.47 1.36 -16.04
C GLY A 300 6.98 0.39 -17.13
N ALA A 301 5.76 0.61 -17.61
CA ALA A 301 5.09 -0.35 -18.50
C ALA A 301 5.26 -0.06 -20.00
N SER A 302 5.76 1.11 -20.41
CA SER A 302 5.96 1.40 -21.84
C SER A 302 7.14 0.60 -22.41
N GLN A 303 7.01 0.15 -23.66
CA GLN A 303 8.06 -0.64 -24.32
C GLN A 303 9.43 0.05 -24.26
N ASP A 304 9.47 1.35 -24.57
CA ASP A 304 10.71 2.11 -24.61
C ASP A 304 11.37 2.22 -23.23
N THR A 305 10.59 2.30 -22.16
CA THR A 305 11.14 2.27 -20.79
C THR A 305 11.62 0.86 -20.45
N ILE A 306 10.84 -0.18 -20.78
CA ILE A 306 11.23 -1.58 -20.52
C ILE A 306 12.55 -1.93 -21.21
N ASP A 307 12.64 -1.63 -22.50
CA ASP A 307 13.80 -1.95 -23.33
C ASP A 307 15.03 -1.15 -22.94
N LEU A 308 14.86 0.04 -22.36
CA LEU A 308 15.98 0.88 -21.91
C LEU A 308 16.43 0.53 -20.49
N ALA A 309 15.50 0.37 -19.55
CA ALA A 309 15.80 0.36 -18.13
C ALA A 309 16.01 -1.04 -17.54
N TYR A 310 15.44 -2.09 -18.15
CA TYR A 310 15.29 -3.38 -17.45
C TYR A 310 15.88 -4.56 -18.23
N ASP A 311 16.62 -5.41 -17.51
CA ASP A 311 16.93 -6.78 -17.94
C ASP A 311 15.90 -7.71 -17.31
N ILE A 312 14.75 -7.85 -17.99
CA ILE A 312 13.58 -8.56 -17.48
C ILE A 312 13.85 -10.02 -17.10
N PRO A 313 14.58 -10.83 -17.92
CA PRO A 313 14.95 -12.18 -17.53
C PRO A 313 15.82 -12.26 -16.27
N ALA A 314 16.72 -11.29 -16.05
CA ALA A 314 17.54 -11.27 -14.85
C ALA A 314 16.74 -10.84 -13.62
N LEU A 315 15.99 -9.74 -13.72
CA LEU A 315 15.19 -9.20 -12.61
C LEU A 315 14.11 -10.20 -12.13
N SER A 316 13.43 -10.89 -13.05
CA SER A 316 12.37 -11.84 -12.71
C SER A 316 12.83 -13.08 -11.94
N LYS A 317 14.14 -13.39 -11.95
CA LYS A 317 14.72 -14.46 -11.12
C LYS A 317 14.74 -14.05 -9.66
N ASP A 318 15.23 -12.84 -9.39
CA ASP A 318 15.56 -12.38 -8.04
C ASP A 318 14.39 -11.64 -7.35
N LEU A 319 13.43 -11.07 -8.10
CA LEU A 319 12.23 -10.42 -7.55
C LEU A 319 11.13 -11.43 -7.22
N ASP A 320 10.44 -11.24 -6.09
CA ASP A 320 9.24 -11.98 -5.72
C ASP A 320 8.06 -11.58 -6.61
N PHE A 321 7.85 -10.28 -6.73
CA PHE A 321 6.83 -9.66 -7.57
C PHE A 321 7.42 -8.52 -8.41
N ILE A 322 6.82 -8.31 -9.58
CA ILE A 322 7.03 -7.14 -10.43
C ILE A 322 5.71 -6.39 -10.47
N HIS A 323 5.69 -5.17 -9.93
CA HIS A 323 4.55 -4.26 -10.03
C HIS A 323 4.65 -3.49 -11.35
N ALA A 324 3.93 -3.92 -12.38
CA ALA A 324 3.92 -3.21 -13.66
C ALA A 324 2.99 -1.99 -13.57
N MET A 325 3.56 -0.78 -13.65
CA MET A 325 2.82 0.49 -13.59
C MET A 325 2.02 0.73 -14.87
N CYS A 326 0.92 0.01 -15.01
CA CYS A 326 0.06 0.00 -16.20
C CYS A 326 -0.95 1.16 -16.17
N TYR A 327 -0.43 2.37 -15.97
CA TYR A 327 -1.11 3.66 -15.96
C TYR A 327 -0.10 4.74 -16.41
N ASP A 328 -0.56 5.99 -16.54
CA ASP A 328 0.22 7.09 -17.12
C ASP A 328 0.71 6.81 -18.55
N TYR A 329 -0.10 6.10 -19.33
CA TYR A 329 0.18 5.93 -20.76
C TYR A 329 -0.02 7.23 -21.53
N HIS A 330 -1.05 8.01 -21.14
CA HIS A 330 -1.36 9.31 -21.71
C HIS A 330 -1.63 10.35 -20.64
N GLY A 331 -1.27 11.59 -20.95
CA GLY A 331 -1.42 12.74 -20.08
C GLY A 331 -1.14 14.03 -20.86
N THR A 332 -1.07 15.17 -20.17
CA THR A 332 -0.94 16.47 -20.84
C THR A 332 0.35 16.62 -21.66
N TRP A 333 1.37 15.80 -21.37
CA TRP A 333 2.61 15.72 -22.15
C TRP A 333 2.39 15.31 -23.62
N ASP A 334 1.26 14.65 -23.94
CA ASP A 334 0.91 14.28 -25.32
C ASP A 334 0.33 15.46 -26.13
N LYS A 335 -0.05 16.55 -25.46
CA LYS A 335 -0.79 17.69 -26.04
C LYS A 335 -2.11 17.28 -26.71
N ARG A 336 -2.64 16.13 -26.33
CA ARG A 336 -3.92 15.56 -26.76
C ARG A 336 -4.56 14.82 -25.60
N THR A 337 -5.88 14.78 -25.55
CA THR A 337 -6.61 13.94 -24.60
C THR A 337 -6.31 12.47 -24.88
N GLY A 338 -6.17 11.68 -23.81
CA GLY A 338 -5.89 10.25 -23.92
C GLY A 338 -6.26 9.52 -22.64
N ALA A 339 -6.45 8.21 -22.76
CA ALA A 339 -6.77 7.35 -21.63
C ALA A 339 -5.57 7.22 -20.68
N ASN A 340 -5.77 7.38 -19.37
CA ASN A 340 -4.69 7.17 -18.39
C ASN A 340 -4.14 5.73 -18.47
N ALA A 341 -5.05 4.74 -18.53
CA ALA A 341 -4.72 3.33 -18.54
C ALA A 341 -5.58 2.55 -19.56
N PRO A 342 -5.41 2.75 -20.88
CA PRO A 342 -6.20 2.05 -21.87
C PRO A 342 -5.93 0.54 -21.80
N LEU A 343 -6.98 -0.28 -21.67
CA LEU A 343 -6.81 -1.74 -21.67
C LEU A 343 -6.26 -2.20 -23.02
N ARG A 344 -6.85 -1.71 -24.13
CA ARG A 344 -6.51 -2.11 -25.50
C ARG A 344 -6.01 -0.92 -26.32
N ALA A 345 -5.30 -1.26 -27.38
CA ALA A 345 -4.73 -0.31 -28.33
C ALA A 345 -5.83 0.51 -29.05
N MET A 346 -5.57 1.80 -29.25
CA MET A 346 -6.45 2.70 -30.00
C MET A 346 -6.37 2.50 -31.52
N ASP A 347 -5.20 2.05 -32.00
CA ASP A 347 -4.92 1.64 -33.37
C ASP A 347 -3.91 0.47 -33.40
N PRO A 348 -3.72 -0.21 -34.55
CA PRO A 348 -2.86 -1.41 -34.61
C PRO A 348 -1.38 -1.21 -34.25
N ASN A 349 -0.87 0.02 -34.28
CA ASN A 349 0.52 0.35 -33.95
C ASN A 349 0.69 0.90 -32.53
N ASP A 350 -0.43 1.18 -31.84
CA ASP A 350 -0.42 1.68 -30.48
C ASP A 350 0.03 0.58 -29.49
N LYS A 351 1.15 0.87 -28.83
CA LYS A 351 1.77 0.01 -27.82
C LYS A 351 1.57 0.54 -26.40
N LEU A 352 1.00 1.73 -26.25
CA LEU A 352 0.78 2.39 -24.97
C LEU A 352 -0.56 1.93 -24.37
N ASN A 353 -0.68 0.62 -24.12
CA ASN A 353 -1.85 0.02 -23.51
C ASN A 353 -1.48 -1.18 -22.64
N VAL A 354 -2.37 -1.48 -21.68
CA VAL A 354 -2.19 -2.53 -20.67
C VAL A 354 -1.98 -3.90 -21.32
N GLU A 355 -2.79 -4.25 -22.33
CA GLU A 355 -2.68 -5.55 -23.01
C GLU A 355 -1.30 -5.76 -23.64
N PHE A 356 -0.79 -4.76 -24.36
CA PHE A 356 0.52 -4.82 -24.98
C PHE A 356 1.61 -5.00 -23.93
N SER A 357 1.64 -4.14 -22.90
CA SER A 357 2.69 -4.13 -21.89
C SER A 357 2.77 -5.44 -21.12
N ILE A 358 1.62 -5.97 -20.68
CA ILE A 358 1.56 -7.28 -20.01
C ILE A 358 2.04 -8.40 -20.93
N LYS A 359 1.56 -8.45 -22.18
CA LYS A 359 2.02 -9.46 -23.16
C LYS A 359 3.52 -9.32 -23.43
N TYR A 360 4.05 -8.10 -23.39
CA TYR A 360 5.47 -7.83 -23.60
C TYR A 360 6.34 -8.33 -22.43
N PHE A 361 5.98 -8.03 -21.18
CA PHE A 361 6.64 -8.60 -20.00
C PHE A 361 6.64 -10.14 -20.03
N LEU A 362 5.49 -10.75 -20.35
CA LEU A 362 5.38 -12.21 -20.48
C LEU A 362 6.26 -12.75 -21.62
N LYS A 363 6.29 -12.08 -22.76
CA LYS A 363 7.16 -12.43 -23.90
C LYS A 363 8.64 -12.37 -23.54
N LEU A 364 9.04 -11.41 -22.71
CA LEU A 364 10.41 -11.29 -22.20
C LEU A 364 10.76 -12.32 -21.12
N GLY A 365 9.80 -13.16 -20.69
CA GLY A 365 10.04 -14.31 -19.82
C GLY A 365 9.66 -14.11 -18.37
N VAL A 366 8.90 -13.07 -18.01
CA VAL A 366 8.37 -12.95 -16.64
C VAL A 366 7.40 -14.10 -16.37
N PRO A 367 7.60 -14.88 -15.28
CA PRO A 367 6.60 -15.86 -14.85
C PRO A 367 5.28 -15.14 -14.54
N PRO A 368 4.13 -15.53 -15.13
CA PRO A 368 2.86 -14.81 -14.95
C PRO A 368 2.49 -14.59 -13.48
N ASN A 369 2.73 -15.59 -12.61
CA ASN A 369 2.44 -15.51 -11.18
C ASN A 369 3.30 -14.51 -10.40
N LYS A 370 4.40 -14.01 -10.98
CA LYS A 370 5.22 -12.93 -10.41
C LYS A 370 4.84 -11.54 -10.93
N LEU A 371 4.07 -11.45 -12.02
CA LEU A 371 3.68 -10.17 -12.60
C LEU A 371 2.37 -9.68 -11.98
N ILE A 372 2.41 -8.51 -11.36
CA ILE A 372 1.27 -7.83 -10.75
C ILE A 372 0.91 -6.62 -11.62
N MET A 373 -0.33 -6.57 -12.10
CA MET A 373 -0.77 -5.51 -13.01
C MET A 373 -1.28 -4.31 -12.21
N GLY A 374 -0.63 -3.16 -12.37
CA GLY A 374 -1.05 -1.89 -11.79
C GLY A 374 -2.34 -1.36 -12.43
N VAL A 375 -3.22 -0.78 -11.63
CA VAL A 375 -4.39 0.00 -12.08
C VAL A 375 -4.47 1.32 -11.31
N PRO A 376 -4.84 2.43 -11.98
CA PRO A 376 -4.95 3.71 -11.32
C PRO A 376 -6.30 3.86 -10.64
N LEU A 377 -6.32 4.42 -9.43
CA LEU A 377 -7.53 4.91 -8.75
C LEU A 377 -7.62 6.44 -8.89
N TYR A 378 -7.18 6.95 -10.05
CA TYR A 378 -7.14 8.36 -10.41
C TYR A 378 -7.29 8.52 -11.94
N GLY A 379 -7.63 9.73 -12.38
CA GLY A 379 -7.71 10.13 -13.76
C GLY A 379 -6.66 11.18 -14.17
N ARG A 380 -6.43 11.28 -15.48
CA ARG A 380 -5.66 12.35 -16.10
C ARG A 380 -6.60 13.39 -16.68
N THR A 381 -6.30 14.66 -16.44
CA THR A 381 -7.19 15.79 -16.76
C THR A 381 -6.59 16.68 -17.84
N PHE A 382 -7.46 17.32 -18.61
CA PHE A 382 -7.08 18.10 -19.80
C PHE A 382 -7.99 19.33 -19.97
N PHE A 383 -7.43 20.38 -20.58
CA PHE A 383 -8.20 21.42 -21.23
C PHE A 383 -8.10 21.27 -22.75
N VAL A 384 -9.23 21.18 -23.44
CA VAL A 384 -9.32 21.03 -24.90
C VAL A 384 -9.39 22.40 -25.58
N GLU A 385 -8.79 22.51 -26.77
CA GLU A 385 -8.74 23.76 -27.54
C GLU A 385 -9.66 23.74 -28.76
N GLY A 386 -10.34 24.86 -29.03
CA GLY A 386 -10.97 25.11 -30.33
C GLY A 386 -12.18 24.24 -30.69
N LEU A 387 -12.66 23.38 -29.79
CA LEU A 387 -13.80 22.51 -30.02
C LEU A 387 -15.08 23.04 -29.37
N THR A 388 -16.18 22.93 -30.11
CA THR A 388 -17.53 23.25 -29.60
C THR A 388 -18.15 22.10 -28.82
N GLU A 389 -17.73 20.87 -29.08
CA GLU A 389 -18.15 19.66 -28.36
C GLU A 389 -17.05 18.60 -28.40
N VAL A 390 -16.82 17.92 -27.28
CA VAL A 390 -15.89 16.79 -27.15
C VAL A 390 -16.70 15.52 -26.95
N THR A 391 -16.48 14.53 -27.81
CA THR A 391 -17.21 13.24 -27.79
C THR A 391 -16.30 12.02 -27.88
N SER A 392 -14.98 12.22 -27.96
CA SER A 392 -13.98 11.15 -28.05
C SER A 392 -12.66 11.59 -27.42
N LEU A 393 -11.80 10.63 -27.08
CA LEU A 393 -10.40 10.91 -26.75
C LEU A 393 -9.57 11.10 -28.01
N GLY A 394 -8.44 11.80 -27.88
CA GLY A 394 -7.55 12.17 -28.97
C GLY A 394 -7.67 13.63 -29.40
N ASP A 395 -8.56 14.43 -28.83
CA ASP A 395 -8.67 15.84 -29.18
C ASP A 395 -7.46 16.66 -28.71
N PRO A 396 -7.01 17.69 -29.46
CA PRO A 396 -5.93 18.58 -29.04
C PRO A 396 -6.18 19.17 -27.65
N ALA A 397 -5.15 19.14 -26.80
CA ALA A 397 -5.22 19.59 -25.43
C ALA A 397 -4.05 20.50 -25.06
N GLN A 398 -4.29 21.39 -24.11
CA GLN A 398 -3.28 22.26 -23.53
C GLN A 398 -2.22 21.44 -22.77
N GLU A 399 -1.03 22.03 -22.61
CA GLU A 399 0.07 21.43 -21.85
C GLU A 399 -0.22 21.31 -20.35
N LYS A 400 -1.21 22.09 -19.86
CA LYS A 400 -1.67 22.06 -18.48
C LYS A 400 -3.09 21.50 -18.42
N GLY A 401 -3.31 20.56 -17.51
CA GLY A 401 -4.63 20.05 -17.13
C GLY A 401 -5.14 20.76 -15.86
N PHE A 402 -6.42 20.59 -15.55
CA PHE A 402 -6.98 21.13 -14.31
C PHE A 402 -6.63 20.27 -13.10
N GLN A 403 -6.59 20.87 -11.91
CA GLN A 403 -6.26 20.17 -10.68
C GLN A 403 -7.50 19.60 -10.01
N GLY A 404 -7.35 18.45 -9.35
CA GLY A 404 -8.28 18.00 -8.33
C GLY A 404 -8.29 18.93 -7.09
N PRO A 405 -9.45 19.13 -6.43
CA PRO A 405 -9.58 20.02 -5.28
C PRO A 405 -8.76 19.60 -4.05
N TYR A 406 -8.49 18.29 -3.91
CA TYR A 406 -7.77 17.70 -2.79
C TYR A 406 -6.31 17.37 -3.14
N THR A 407 -6.06 16.80 -4.32
CA THR A 407 -4.73 16.41 -4.81
C THR A 407 -3.90 17.62 -5.25
N ARG A 408 -4.55 18.65 -5.82
CA ARG A 408 -3.94 19.93 -6.20
C ARG A 408 -2.74 19.80 -7.13
N GLU A 409 -2.80 18.82 -8.02
CA GLU A 409 -1.78 18.54 -9.02
C GLU A 409 -2.33 18.79 -10.43
N ASP A 410 -1.59 19.54 -11.25
CA ASP A 410 -1.98 19.82 -12.64
C ASP A 410 -2.06 18.53 -13.44
N GLY A 411 -3.19 18.29 -14.10
CA GLY A 411 -3.34 17.09 -14.94
C GLY A 411 -3.70 15.82 -14.16
N PHE A 412 -4.01 15.91 -12.87
CA PHE A 412 -4.27 14.76 -12.00
C PHE A 412 -5.52 14.99 -11.14
N MET A 413 -6.32 13.93 -10.99
CA MET A 413 -7.46 13.91 -10.07
C MET A 413 -7.73 12.49 -9.55
N GLY A 414 -7.82 12.31 -8.23
CA GLY A 414 -8.20 11.04 -7.59
C GLY A 414 -9.67 10.67 -7.86
N TYR A 415 -10.01 9.38 -7.75
CA TYR A 415 -11.38 8.91 -7.97
C TYR A 415 -12.38 9.48 -6.97
N ASN A 416 -11.95 9.67 -5.71
CA ASN A 416 -12.71 10.32 -4.63
C ASN A 416 -12.81 11.84 -4.74
N GLU A 417 -12.28 12.45 -5.80
CA GLU A 417 -12.27 13.90 -5.91
C GLU A 417 -13.49 14.43 -6.65
N GLU A 418 -13.89 15.65 -6.34
CA GLU A 418 -15.07 16.26 -6.95
C GLU A 418 -14.82 16.65 -8.40
N LEU A 419 -15.76 16.33 -9.31
CA LEU A 419 -15.82 16.97 -10.64
C LEU A 419 -16.42 18.38 -10.52
N GLY A 420 -15.87 19.22 -9.65
CA GLY A 420 -16.43 20.51 -9.29
C GLY A 420 -15.66 21.70 -9.87
N ARG A 421 -16.39 22.72 -10.36
CA ARG A 421 -15.88 23.96 -10.98
C ARG A 421 -14.71 24.57 -10.20
N LEU A 422 -13.54 24.63 -10.83
CA LEU A 422 -12.49 25.56 -10.42
C LEU A 422 -12.96 27.00 -10.70
N ASN A 423 -13.76 27.58 -9.80
CA ASN A 423 -13.91 29.03 -9.73
C ASN A 423 -12.59 29.59 -9.18
N LEU A 424 -11.60 29.74 -10.06
CA LEU A 424 -10.30 30.35 -9.75
C LEU A 424 -10.39 31.87 -9.45
N GLU A 425 -11.59 32.46 -9.33
CA GLU A 425 -11.74 33.92 -9.19
C GLU A 425 -11.98 34.44 -7.75
N GLU A 426 -12.30 33.60 -6.76
CA GLU A 426 -12.62 34.10 -5.40
C GLU A 426 -11.53 33.86 -4.34
N ALA A 427 -10.53 33.02 -4.62
CA ALA A 427 -9.48 32.71 -3.63
C ALA A 427 -8.37 33.78 -3.52
N ASP A 428 -8.12 34.56 -4.58
CA ASP A 428 -6.98 35.51 -4.62
C ASP A 428 -7.35 36.98 -4.39
N ARG A 429 -8.63 37.38 -4.50
CA ARG A 429 -9.05 38.78 -4.26
C ARG A 429 -9.18 39.16 -2.78
N GLY A 430 -9.22 38.18 -1.87
CA GLY A 430 -9.41 38.43 -0.44
C GLY A 430 -8.16 38.80 0.37
N ARG A 431 -6.97 38.86 -0.24
CA ARG A 431 -5.71 38.96 0.53
C ARG A 431 -4.68 40.00 0.07
N VAL A 432 -5.05 40.94 -0.80
CA VAL A 432 -4.09 41.95 -1.35
C VAL A 432 -4.55 43.42 -1.22
N GLU A 433 -5.67 43.73 -0.54
CA GLU A 433 -6.11 45.13 -0.35
C GLU A 433 -6.08 45.63 1.10
N ASN A 434 -5.00 45.40 1.85
CA ASN A 434 -4.83 46.10 3.13
C ASN A 434 -3.37 46.43 3.53
N TYR A 435 -2.46 46.57 2.56
CA TYR A 435 -1.08 47.03 2.82
C TYR A 435 -0.51 47.88 1.68
N LEU A 436 -1.20 48.95 1.27
CA LEU A 436 -0.55 50.07 0.59
C LEU A 436 -1.09 51.39 1.13
N GLY A 437 -0.18 52.15 1.75
CA GLY A 437 -0.48 53.27 2.64
C GLY A 437 -1.10 54.49 1.95
N LYS A 438 -1.94 55.17 2.73
CA LYS A 438 -2.20 56.60 2.56
C LYS A 438 -1.57 57.35 3.72
N THR A 439 -0.80 58.35 3.32
CA THR A 439 -0.09 59.35 4.11
C THR A 439 -1.01 60.12 5.07
N THR A 440 -0.46 60.41 6.26
CA THR A 440 -0.94 61.27 7.37
C THR A 440 -1.09 62.77 6.97
N PRO A 441 -1.45 63.74 7.86
CA PRO A 441 -1.95 63.69 9.25
C PRO A 441 -3.14 64.65 9.57
N SER A 442 -3.91 64.35 10.63
CA SER A 442 -4.29 65.35 11.65
C SER A 442 -4.85 64.68 12.93
N SER A 443 -4.32 65.13 14.06
CA SER A 443 -4.72 64.92 15.46
C SER A 443 -5.44 66.22 15.94
N PRO A 444 -6.00 66.39 17.15
CA PRO A 444 -6.21 65.47 18.29
C PRO A 444 -7.68 65.45 18.82
N ASP A 445 -8.05 64.47 19.65
CA ASP A 445 -8.44 64.76 21.04
C ASP A 445 -8.87 63.51 21.87
N ARG A 446 -8.16 63.37 23.00
CA ARG A 446 -8.56 63.09 24.39
C ARG A 446 -9.45 61.90 24.80
N ASP A 447 -8.82 61.13 25.72
CA ASP A 447 -9.30 60.64 27.02
C ASP A 447 -10.66 59.92 27.12
N SER A 448 -10.65 58.65 27.53
CA SER A 448 -10.79 58.27 28.96
C SER A 448 -11.15 56.79 29.16
N ASN A 449 -10.80 56.33 30.36
CA ASN A 449 -10.76 54.98 30.92
C ASN A 449 -12.02 54.09 30.83
N LEU A 450 -11.71 52.78 30.89
CA LEU A 450 -12.40 51.67 31.57
C LEU A 450 -13.75 51.96 32.25
N ASP A 451 -14.76 51.12 31.97
CA ASP A 451 -15.32 50.15 32.93
C ASP A 451 -16.39 49.24 32.29
N LEU A 452 -16.36 47.95 32.64
CA LEU A 452 -17.42 46.94 32.39
C LEU A 452 -18.55 47.12 33.44
N PRO A 453 -19.84 46.88 33.12
CA PRO A 453 -20.43 45.56 33.44
C PRO A 453 -21.66 45.08 32.60
N ILE A 454 -21.71 43.75 32.45
CA ILE A 454 -22.84 42.79 32.44
C ILE A 454 -24.30 43.31 32.38
N LEU A 455 -25.09 42.92 31.35
CA LEU A 455 -26.39 42.19 31.41
C LEU A 455 -27.21 42.32 30.10
N GLY A 456 -27.70 41.20 29.57
CA GLY A 456 -29.09 41.10 29.09
C GLY A 456 -29.38 41.13 27.58
N SER A 457 -29.80 39.96 27.09
CA SER A 457 -30.86 39.72 26.08
C SER A 457 -30.56 39.84 24.57
N GLN A 458 -30.73 38.67 23.93
CA GLN A 458 -31.37 38.41 22.64
C GLN A 458 -30.99 39.27 21.42
N ALA A 459 -30.14 38.69 20.56
CA ALA A 459 -30.35 38.73 19.13
C ALA A 459 -29.90 37.40 18.51
N GLN A 460 -30.87 36.53 18.24
CA GLN A 460 -30.70 35.40 17.32
C GLN A 460 -30.41 35.98 15.92
N HIS A 461 -29.15 36.03 15.51
CA HIS A 461 -28.82 36.06 14.10
C HIS A 461 -28.40 34.66 13.68
N LYS A 462 -29.34 33.97 13.04
CA LYS A 462 -29.10 32.82 12.17
C LYS A 462 -28.10 33.25 11.10
N THR A 463 -26.82 33.03 11.33
CA THR A 463 -25.89 32.80 10.23
C THR A 463 -26.16 31.39 9.73
N SER A 464 -27.00 31.28 8.70
CA SER A 464 -27.04 30.08 7.88
C SER A 464 -25.65 29.92 7.27
N ALA A 465 -24.80 29.11 7.92
CA ALA A 465 -23.63 28.57 7.29
C ALA A 465 -24.10 27.88 6.01
N LEU A 466 -23.69 28.42 4.87
CA LEU A 466 -23.75 27.77 3.57
C LEU A 466 -22.99 26.45 3.70
N THR A 467 -23.74 25.39 4.02
CA THR A 467 -23.35 24.00 3.87
C THR A 467 -23.47 23.70 2.39
N ASN A 468 -22.46 24.08 1.61
CA ASN A 468 -22.38 23.68 0.22
C ASN A 468 -21.74 22.29 0.17
N TYR A 469 -22.60 21.33 -0.15
CA TYR A 469 -22.40 19.91 -0.36
C TYR A 469 -21.18 19.65 -1.27
N THR A 470 -20.30 18.77 -0.79
CA THR A 470 -19.04 18.30 -1.40
C THR A 470 -19.32 17.01 -2.17
N THR A 471 -19.21 16.99 -3.52
CA THR A 471 -19.61 15.82 -4.33
C THR A 471 -18.48 15.20 -5.17
N GLU A 472 -18.16 13.92 -4.97
CA GLU A 472 -17.09 13.18 -5.66
C GLU A 472 -17.35 12.94 -7.18
N ILE A 473 -16.38 12.40 -7.94
CA ILE A 473 -16.51 12.11 -9.39
C ILE A 473 -17.81 11.36 -9.65
N CYS A 474 -17.98 10.22 -8.98
CA CYS A 474 -19.16 9.38 -9.07
C CYS A 474 -20.48 10.12 -8.73
N GLU A 475 -20.52 10.94 -7.67
CA GLU A 475 -21.72 11.66 -7.24
C GLU A 475 -22.08 12.77 -8.24
N GLU A 476 -21.10 13.55 -8.66
CA GLU A 476 -21.29 14.62 -9.64
C GLU A 476 -21.74 14.04 -10.98
N LEU A 477 -21.21 12.88 -11.37
CA LEU A 477 -21.62 12.16 -12.58
C LEU A 477 -23.03 11.57 -12.50
N ASN A 478 -23.51 11.26 -11.31
CA ASN A 478 -24.85 10.71 -11.06
C ASN A 478 -25.89 11.81 -10.75
N ALA A 479 -25.47 13.07 -10.56
CA ALA A 479 -26.35 14.17 -10.24
C ALA A 479 -27.28 14.53 -11.42
N ASN A 480 -28.60 14.60 -11.16
CA ASN A 480 -29.65 14.96 -12.14
C ASN A 480 -29.44 16.32 -12.85
N LYS A 481 -28.49 17.15 -12.40
CA LYS A 481 -28.15 18.47 -12.96
C LYS A 481 -26.65 18.64 -13.25
N SER A 482 -25.91 17.54 -13.37
CA SER A 482 -24.48 17.60 -13.69
C SER A 482 -24.23 18.32 -15.01
N SER A 483 -23.23 19.20 -15.05
CA SER A 483 -22.70 19.73 -16.31
C SER A 483 -21.73 18.76 -16.99
N TRP A 484 -21.33 17.69 -16.30
CA TRP A 484 -20.46 16.67 -16.84
C TRP A 484 -21.25 15.63 -17.64
N LYS A 485 -20.80 15.37 -18.85
CA LYS A 485 -21.30 14.28 -19.69
C LYS A 485 -20.31 13.13 -19.63
N GLN A 486 -20.81 11.94 -19.29
CA GLN A 486 -20.02 10.71 -19.32
C GLN A 486 -20.04 10.10 -20.71
N PHE A 487 -18.88 9.58 -21.10
CA PHE A 487 -18.70 8.84 -22.32
C PHE A 487 -17.89 7.58 -22.03
N TRP A 488 -17.98 6.64 -22.95
CA TRP A 488 -17.26 5.38 -22.87
C TRP A 488 -16.57 5.14 -24.21
N ASP A 489 -15.24 5.01 -24.17
CA ASP A 489 -14.46 4.59 -25.32
C ASP A 489 -14.37 3.07 -25.36
N GLU A 490 -15.13 2.46 -26.28
CA GLU A 490 -15.19 1.00 -26.45
C GLU A 490 -13.85 0.39 -26.88
N LYS A 491 -12.98 1.16 -27.54
CA LYS A 491 -11.67 0.65 -27.98
C LYS A 491 -10.73 0.48 -26.81
N SER A 492 -10.44 1.57 -26.12
CA SER A 492 -9.54 1.56 -24.95
C SER A 492 -10.17 0.95 -23.70
N VAL A 493 -11.49 0.73 -23.67
CA VAL A 493 -12.24 0.26 -22.48
C VAL A 493 -12.07 1.27 -21.34
N THR A 494 -12.27 2.54 -21.66
CA THR A 494 -12.00 3.66 -20.75
C THR A 494 -13.22 4.58 -20.66
N PRO A 495 -13.71 4.89 -19.43
CA PRO A 495 -14.63 5.98 -19.24
C PRO A 495 -13.89 7.33 -19.31
N PHE A 496 -14.57 8.34 -19.84
CA PHE A 496 -14.13 9.72 -19.73
C PHE A 496 -15.32 10.63 -19.50
N ALA A 497 -15.09 11.78 -18.88
CA ALA A 497 -16.12 12.77 -18.64
C ALA A 497 -15.69 14.13 -19.20
N VAL A 498 -16.68 14.89 -19.68
CA VAL A 498 -16.48 16.19 -20.33
C VAL A 498 -17.39 17.24 -19.70
N ASN A 499 -16.84 18.43 -19.43
CA ASN A 499 -17.61 19.61 -19.05
C ASN A 499 -17.01 20.87 -19.69
N GLY A 500 -17.70 21.43 -20.68
CA GLY A 500 -17.15 22.52 -21.49
C GLY A 500 -15.88 22.07 -22.20
N ASN A 501 -14.75 22.71 -21.89
CA ASN A 501 -13.43 22.34 -22.40
C ASN A 501 -12.64 21.41 -21.47
N GLN A 502 -13.18 21.02 -20.32
CA GLN A 502 -12.53 20.14 -19.37
C GLN A 502 -12.82 18.68 -19.72
N VAL A 503 -11.77 17.86 -19.74
CA VAL A 503 -11.87 16.42 -19.97
C VAL A 503 -11.09 15.68 -18.89
N ILE A 504 -11.66 14.61 -18.35
CA ILE A 504 -10.97 13.65 -17.49
C ILE A 504 -11.12 12.25 -18.07
N ALA A 505 -10.01 11.54 -18.22
CA ALA A 505 -9.99 10.11 -18.55
C ALA A 505 -9.52 9.33 -17.32
N TYR A 506 -10.33 8.40 -16.85
CA TYR A 506 -10.18 7.75 -15.55
C TYR A 506 -10.59 6.28 -15.61
N ASP A 507 -10.60 5.60 -14.46
CA ASP A 507 -11.10 4.24 -14.31
C ASP A 507 -12.30 4.20 -13.37
N ASN A 508 -13.32 3.42 -13.75
CA ASN A 508 -14.47 3.12 -12.89
C ASN A 508 -14.58 1.61 -12.65
N GLU A 509 -15.60 1.17 -11.92
CA GLU A 509 -15.81 -0.23 -11.57
C GLU A 509 -15.90 -1.14 -12.81
N ARG A 510 -16.47 -0.64 -13.91
CA ARG A 510 -16.60 -1.38 -15.18
C ARG A 510 -15.23 -1.59 -15.83
N SER A 511 -14.44 -0.52 -16.03
CA SER A 511 -13.12 -0.65 -16.65
C SER A 511 -12.14 -1.44 -15.78
N ILE A 512 -12.20 -1.25 -14.46
CA ILE A 512 -11.45 -2.04 -13.49
C ILE A 512 -11.81 -3.53 -13.59
N ALA A 513 -13.09 -3.89 -13.63
CA ALA A 513 -13.50 -5.29 -13.75
C ALA A 513 -12.98 -5.94 -15.05
N GLU A 514 -13.01 -5.24 -16.17
CA GLU A 514 -12.47 -5.71 -17.46
C GLU A 514 -10.96 -5.94 -17.40
N LYS A 515 -10.22 -5.00 -16.79
CA LYS A 515 -8.76 -5.12 -16.57
C LYS A 515 -8.44 -6.32 -15.67
N VAL A 516 -9.14 -6.46 -14.55
CA VAL A 516 -8.95 -7.57 -13.61
C VAL A 516 -9.22 -8.90 -14.30
N LYS A 517 -10.31 -8.99 -15.08
CA LYS A 517 -10.62 -10.18 -15.87
C LYS A 517 -9.51 -10.52 -16.85
N PHE A 518 -8.95 -9.51 -17.54
CA PHE A 518 -7.78 -9.69 -18.39
C PHE A 518 -6.57 -10.23 -17.62
N ALA A 519 -6.24 -9.68 -16.45
CA ALA A 519 -5.13 -10.15 -15.62
C ALA A 519 -5.31 -11.61 -15.19
N ILE A 520 -6.48 -11.99 -14.67
CA ILE A 520 -6.76 -13.36 -14.24
C ILE A 520 -6.72 -14.35 -15.42
N LYS A 521 -7.27 -13.97 -16.58
CA LYS A 521 -7.21 -14.78 -17.80
C LYS A 521 -5.76 -15.05 -18.23
N ASN A 522 -4.86 -14.09 -18.06
CA ASN A 522 -3.42 -14.23 -18.33
C ASN A 522 -2.63 -14.85 -17.17
N LYS A 523 -3.32 -15.36 -16.14
CA LYS A 523 -2.73 -16.04 -14.97
C LYS A 523 -1.75 -15.17 -14.19
N LEU A 524 -1.96 -13.85 -14.21
CA LEU A 524 -1.11 -12.91 -13.48
C LEU A 524 -1.17 -13.18 -11.97
N GLY A 525 -0.12 -12.76 -11.24
CA GLY A 525 -0.02 -12.93 -9.79
C GLY A 525 -1.08 -12.14 -9.02
N GLY A 526 -1.55 -11.03 -9.60
CA GLY A 526 -2.53 -10.17 -8.95
C GLY A 526 -2.66 -8.78 -9.56
N ILE A 527 -3.24 -7.89 -8.76
CA ILE A 527 -3.52 -6.49 -9.08
C ILE A 527 -2.82 -5.60 -8.08
N MET A 528 -2.23 -4.51 -8.56
CA MET A 528 -1.67 -3.45 -7.74
C MET A 528 -2.48 -2.18 -7.98
N VAL A 529 -2.71 -1.38 -6.94
CA VAL A 529 -3.42 -0.11 -7.05
C VAL A 529 -2.53 1.07 -6.71
N TRP A 530 -2.61 2.11 -7.54
CA TRP A 530 -2.07 3.43 -7.25
C TRP A 530 -3.23 4.45 -7.24
N SER A 531 -3.64 4.98 -6.09
CA SER A 531 -3.32 4.50 -4.74
C SER A 531 -4.59 4.37 -3.91
N VAL A 532 -4.54 3.62 -2.80
CA VAL A 532 -5.75 3.29 -2.02
C VAL A 532 -6.42 4.54 -1.43
N ASP A 533 -5.64 5.59 -1.20
CA ASP A 533 -6.09 6.88 -0.67
C ASP A 533 -6.81 7.77 -1.70
N THR A 534 -6.90 7.35 -2.97
CA THR A 534 -7.67 8.04 -4.01
C THR A 534 -8.91 7.29 -4.46
N ASP A 535 -9.21 6.11 -3.90
CA ASP A 535 -10.55 5.48 -3.98
C ASP A 535 -11.54 6.25 -3.10
N ASP A 536 -12.85 6.09 -3.29
CA ASP A 536 -13.88 6.68 -2.41
C ASP A 536 -13.89 5.97 -1.04
N PHE A 537 -12.93 6.30 -0.19
CA PHE A 537 -12.77 5.66 1.12
C PHE A 537 -13.84 6.10 2.13
N HIS A 538 -14.62 7.15 1.84
CA HIS A 538 -15.71 7.61 2.69
C HIS A 538 -17.07 6.95 2.35
N GLY A 539 -17.20 6.44 1.13
CA GLY A 539 -18.43 5.83 0.63
C GLY A 539 -19.51 6.86 0.35
N ASP A 540 -19.14 7.99 -0.23
CA ASP A 540 -20.06 9.05 -0.59
C ASP A 540 -20.78 8.73 -1.92
N CYS A 541 -20.12 8.02 -2.86
CA CYS A 541 -20.64 7.70 -4.18
C CYS A 541 -22.02 7.00 -4.23
N TYR A 542 -22.43 6.31 -3.15
CA TYR A 542 -23.55 5.40 -3.14
C TYR A 542 -24.53 5.69 -2.00
N GLU A 543 -25.84 5.71 -2.31
CA GLU A 543 -26.87 5.84 -1.27
C GLU A 543 -26.74 4.72 -0.24
N LYS A 544 -26.79 5.09 1.04
CA LYS A 544 -26.77 4.17 2.18
C LYS A 544 -28.12 3.46 2.27
N ASP A 545 -28.36 2.47 1.42
CA ASP A 545 -29.50 1.58 1.58
C ASP A 545 -29.26 0.63 2.78
N ASP A 546 -30.31 0.21 3.48
CA ASP A 546 -30.24 -0.48 4.79
C ASP A 546 -29.57 -1.88 4.72
N ASN A 547 -29.23 -2.37 3.53
CA ASN A 547 -28.47 -3.60 3.27
C ASN A 547 -27.05 -3.36 2.70
N ALA A 548 -26.58 -2.11 2.64
CA ALA A 548 -25.26 -1.76 2.14
C ALA A 548 -24.15 -2.13 3.12
N ILE A 549 -23.80 -3.42 3.17
CA ILE A 549 -22.39 -3.74 3.40
C ILE A 549 -21.65 -3.23 2.15
N ALA A 550 -21.03 -2.04 2.28
CA ALA A 550 -20.00 -1.45 1.39
C ALA A 550 -20.40 -0.25 0.48
N ALA A 551 -20.53 0.95 1.05
CA ALA A 551 -20.46 2.19 0.26
C ALA A 551 -19.00 2.63 -0.02
N SER A 552 -18.08 2.47 0.94
CA SER A 552 -16.67 2.88 0.78
C SER A 552 -15.85 1.90 -0.04
N TYR A 553 -14.78 2.40 -0.66
CA TYR A 553 -13.81 1.68 -1.47
C TYR A 553 -14.40 0.94 -2.67
N PRO A 554 -15.22 1.60 -3.52
CA PRO A 554 -15.91 0.93 -4.60
C PRO A 554 -14.96 0.31 -5.63
N LEU A 555 -13.85 0.95 -5.97
CA LEU A 555 -12.90 0.39 -6.93
C LEU A 555 -12.13 -0.79 -6.33
N MET A 556 -11.66 -0.70 -5.09
CA MET A 556 -11.03 -1.83 -4.40
C MET A 556 -11.95 -3.03 -4.23
N ARG A 557 -13.24 -2.79 -3.98
CA ARG A 557 -14.24 -3.86 -3.90
C ARG A 557 -14.57 -4.44 -5.26
N ALA A 558 -14.62 -3.61 -6.31
CA ALA A 558 -14.73 -4.07 -7.68
C ALA A 558 -13.55 -4.97 -8.05
N ILE A 559 -12.32 -4.63 -7.65
CA ILE A 559 -11.13 -5.47 -7.83
C ILE A 559 -11.32 -6.83 -7.15
N ASN A 560 -11.56 -6.85 -5.83
CA ASN A 560 -11.71 -8.10 -5.08
C ASN A 560 -12.84 -8.99 -5.63
N LYS A 561 -13.97 -8.37 -6.00
CA LYS A 561 -15.10 -9.07 -6.62
C LYS A 561 -14.74 -9.64 -7.99
N ALA A 562 -14.11 -8.84 -8.85
CA ALA A 562 -13.73 -9.26 -10.19
C ALA A 562 -12.66 -10.36 -10.17
N VAL A 563 -11.72 -10.33 -9.23
CA VAL A 563 -10.76 -11.43 -9.00
C VAL A 563 -11.52 -12.70 -8.65
N PHE A 564 -12.37 -12.65 -7.61
CA PHE A 564 -13.13 -13.81 -7.15
C PHE A 564 -13.99 -14.43 -8.26
N VAL A 565 -14.74 -13.61 -8.99
CA VAL A 565 -15.60 -14.06 -10.09
C VAL A 565 -14.77 -14.66 -11.22
N SER A 566 -13.71 -13.97 -11.68
CA SER A 566 -12.89 -14.43 -12.79
C SER A 566 -12.18 -15.76 -12.49
N GLN A 567 -11.75 -15.98 -11.25
CA GLN A 567 -11.16 -17.27 -10.86
C GLN A 567 -12.17 -18.42 -10.86
N ARG A 568 -13.41 -18.16 -10.44
CA ARG A 568 -14.48 -19.17 -10.50
C ARG A 568 -14.88 -19.49 -11.94
N GLU A 569 -14.95 -18.48 -12.80
CA GLU A 569 -15.17 -18.67 -14.24
C GLU A 569 -14.08 -19.57 -14.83
N GLN A 570 -12.80 -19.25 -14.57
CA GLN A 570 -11.66 -20.03 -15.06
C GLN A 570 -11.66 -21.48 -14.53
N ALA A 571 -12.02 -21.70 -13.26
CA ALA A 571 -12.13 -23.04 -12.69
C ALA A 571 -13.25 -23.87 -13.35
N ASN A 572 -14.40 -23.25 -13.59
CA ASN A 572 -15.54 -23.90 -14.26
C ASN A 572 -15.21 -24.26 -15.72
N GLU A 573 -14.47 -23.41 -16.44
CA GLU A 573 -14.02 -23.69 -17.81
C GLU A 573 -13.10 -24.93 -17.86
N VAL A 574 -12.19 -25.07 -16.89
CA VAL A 574 -11.30 -26.25 -16.80
C VAL A 574 -12.10 -27.52 -16.54
N ILE A 575 -13.03 -27.50 -15.57
CA ILE A 575 -13.91 -28.65 -15.27
C ILE A 575 -14.71 -29.05 -16.52
N THR A 576 -15.30 -28.07 -17.21
CA THR A 576 -16.08 -28.31 -18.43
C THR A 576 -15.23 -28.93 -19.54
N GLN A 577 -13.96 -28.52 -19.66
CA GLN A 577 -13.05 -29.08 -20.66
C GLN A 577 -12.63 -30.51 -20.30
N GLU A 578 -12.32 -30.79 -19.03
CA GLU A 578 -12.01 -32.13 -18.54
C GLU A 578 -13.19 -33.10 -18.73
N GLU A 579 -14.42 -32.65 -18.50
CA GLU A 579 -15.64 -33.43 -18.75
C GLU A 579 -15.81 -33.76 -20.24
N LYS A 580 -15.56 -32.79 -21.14
CA LYS A 580 -15.59 -33.01 -22.59
C LYS A 580 -14.51 -33.99 -23.04
N ASP A 581 -13.29 -33.85 -22.52
CA ASP A 581 -12.18 -34.74 -22.86
C ASP A 581 -12.44 -36.17 -22.35
N ALA A 582 -13.04 -36.31 -21.17
CA ALA A 582 -13.46 -37.60 -20.62
C ALA A 582 -14.61 -38.23 -21.43
N ALA A 583 -15.58 -37.44 -21.91
CA ALA A 583 -16.66 -37.91 -22.78
C ALA A 583 -16.13 -38.39 -24.14
N ASN A 584 -15.26 -37.62 -24.78
CA ASN A 584 -14.59 -38.00 -26.04
C ASN A 584 -13.73 -39.28 -25.88
N LYS A 585 -13.11 -39.46 -24.72
CA LYS A 585 -12.36 -40.68 -24.40
C LYS A 585 -13.29 -41.91 -24.24
N LYS A 586 -14.49 -41.75 -23.70
CA LYS A 586 -15.49 -42.83 -23.65
C LYS A 586 -16.05 -43.19 -25.03
N GLU A 587 -16.26 -42.20 -25.90
CA GLU A 587 -16.69 -42.47 -27.29
C GLU A 587 -15.62 -43.18 -28.12
N SER A 588 -14.33 -42.82 -27.96
CA SER A 588 -13.23 -43.51 -28.65
C SER A 588 -12.96 -44.94 -28.15
N VAL A 589 -13.27 -45.24 -26.88
CA VAL A 589 -13.23 -46.63 -26.35
C VAL A 589 -14.43 -47.45 -26.84
N ASN A 590 -15.60 -46.83 -27.02
CA ASN A 590 -16.76 -47.51 -27.59
C ASN A 590 -16.68 -47.70 -29.12
N SER A 591 -15.94 -46.85 -29.85
CA SER A 591 -15.71 -47.04 -31.29
C SER A 591 -14.61 -48.06 -31.61
N SER A 592 -13.66 -48.29 -30.69
CA SER A 592 -12.60 -49.31 -30.81
C SER A 592 -13.01 -50.72 -30.33
N SER A 593 -14.15 -50.85 -29.63
CA SER A 593 -14.76 -52.14 -29.28
C SER A 593 -15.73 -52.67 -30.35
N GLY A 594 -16.02 -51.89 -31.40
CA GLY A 594 -16.86 -52.28 -32.54
C GLY A 594 -16.11 -52.92 -33.73
N THR A 595 -14.78 -52.98 -33.73
CA THR A 595 -13.96 -53.48 -34.86
C THR A 595 -13.06 -54.67 -34.50
N ALA A 596 -13.18 -55.24 -33.30
CA ALA A 596 -12.43 -56.43 -32.86
C ALA A 596 -13.23 -57.76 -32.89
N LEU A 597 -14.35 -57.80 -33.63
CA LEU A 597 -15.15 -59.03 -33.87
C LEU A 597 -15.21 -59.45 -35.36
N GLY A 598 -14.44 -58.79 -36.23
CA GLY A 598 -14.45 -59.03 -37.68
C GLY A 598 -13.16 -59.58 -38.29
N SER A 599 -12.11 -59.86 -37.51
CA SER A 599 -10.79 -60.25 -38.04
C SER A 599 -10.11 -61.44 -37.33
N LEU A 600 -10.84 -62.20 -36.52
CA LEU A 600 -10.40 -63.51 -35.99
C LEU A 600 -11.08 -64.72 -36.67
N GLY A 601 -11.80 -64.48 -37.78
CA GLY A 601 -12.50 -65.52 -38.56
C GLY A 601 -11.79 -65.99 -39.83
N LEU A 602 -10.54 -65.59 -40.09
CA LEU A 602 -9.85 -65.89 -41.35
C LEU A 602 -8.36 -66.29 -41.22
N CYS A 603 -8.00 -67.02 -40.16
CA CYS A 603 -6.67 -67.62 -40.02
C CYS A 603 -6.65 -69.08 -39.49
N LEU A 604 -7.77 -69.81 -39.59
CA LEU A 604 -7.87 -71.20 -39.10
C LEU A 604 -8.53 -72.15 -40.10
N ALA A 605 -8.29 -71.94 -41.39
CA ALA A 605 -8.71 -72.88 -42.43
C ALA A 605 -7.70 -72.93 -43.57
N LEU A 606 -6.45 -73.37 -43.31
CA LEU A 606 -5.49 -73.74 -44.36
C LEU A 606 -4.29 -74.58 -43.87
N ILE A 607 -4.47 -75.47 -42.87
CA ILE A 607 -3.51 -76.55 -42.59
C ILE A 607 -4.27 -77.82 -42.22
N PHE A 608 -4.91 -78.45 -43.21
CA PHE A 608 -5.21 -79.88 -43.27
C PHE A 608 -5.41 -80.20 -44.77
N PHE A 609 -4.78 -81.30 -45.25
CA PHE A 609 -4.39 -81.63 -46.64
C PHE A 609 -3.09 -80.93 -47.07
N GLY A 610 -1.95 -81.58 -47.33
CA GLY A 610 -1.55 -82.98 -47.45
C GLY A 610 -0.23 -83.02 -48.24
N LEU A 611 0.63 -84.01 -47.93
CA LEU A 611 1.97 -84.33 -48.47
C LEU A 611 3.17 -83.57 -47.90
#